data_AF-G5A7N3-F1
#
_entry.id   AF-G5A7N3-F1
#
_cell.length_a   1.000
_cell.length_b   1.000
_cell.length_c   1.000
_cell.angle_alpha   90.00
_cell.angle_beta   90.00
_cell.angle_gamma   90.00
#
_symmetry.space_group_name_H-M   'P 1'
#
loop_
_entity.id
_entity.type
_entity.pdbx_description
1 polymer ?
#
loop_
_entity_poly.entity_id
_entity_poly.type
_entity_poly.pdbx_seq_one_letter_code
_entity_poly.pdbx_strand_id
1 'polypeptide(L)'
;WKVKLLTHVAQFDLEAENKLLEAGDPGPKVCMRDFLKSTPTCLTDATVKAAPPEGQLAVRKDIMVWRKADASMRHVLNSTLPNSFLSSLPDEVRNMEVCLISQHLERKFANGDAGGLVAWSNRWTQILNSKWKDIMTLFALLNQARTR
;
A
#
# COMPACT_ATOMS: atom_id res chain seq x y z
N TRP A 1 11.98 -10.06 0.25
CA TRP A 1 11.16 -8.83 0.04
C TRP A 1 10.16 -8.59 1.17
N LYS A 2 9.36 -9.58 1.58
CA LYS A 2 8.34 -9.44 2.64
C LYS A 2 8.93 -8.96 3.98
N VAL A 3 10.03 -9.57 4.43
CA VAL A 3 10.74 -9.12 5.65
C VAL A 3 11.14 -7.65 5.54
N LYS A 4 11.78 -7.24 4.43
CA LYS A 4 12.17 -5.86 4.17
C LYS A 4 10.97 -4.90 4.17
N LEU A 5 9.85 -5.31 3.59
CA LEU A 5 8.59 -4.55 3.58
C LEU A 5 8.08 -4.33 5.00
N LEU A 6 8.00 -5.40 5.79
CA LEU A 6 7.53 -5.35 7.18
C LEU A 6 8.47 -4.51 8.07
N THR A 7 9.78 -4.59 7.85
CA THR A 7 10.77 -3.75 8.55
C THR A 7 10.55 -2.27 8.25
N HIS A 8 10.41 -1.89 6.98
CA HIS A 8 10.14 -0.50 6.61
C HIS A 8 8.79 -0.01 7.14
N VAL A 9 7.73 -0.83 7.06
CA VAL A 9 6.43 -0.49 7.64
C VAL A 9 6.54 -0.22 9.14
N ALA A 10 7.19 -1.11 9.89
CA ALA A 10 7.38 -0.93 11.33
C ALA A 10 8.19 0.34 11.66
N GLN A 11 9.23 0.63 10.87
CA GLN A 11 10.04 1.83 11.06
C GLN A 11 9.23 3.11 10.82
N PHE A 12 8.48 3.19 9.71
CA PHE A 12 7.67 4.36 9.40
C PHE A 12 6.52 4.56 10.41
N ASP A 13 5.89 3.48 10.87
CA ASP A 13 4.86 3.54 11.92
C ASP A 13 5.44 4.10 13.22
N LEU A 14 6.62 3.60 13.65
CA LEU A 14 7.32 4.10 14.84
C LEU A 14 7.71 5.58 14.71
N GLU A 15 8.22 5.99 13.54
CA GLU A 15 8.56 7.40 13.28
C GLU A 15 7.33 8.31 13.30
N ALA A 16 6.18 7.83 12.82
CA ALA A 16 4.92 8.57 12.86
C ALA A 16 4.40 8.71 14.29
N GLU A 17 4.45 7.64 15.08
CA GLU A 17 4.06 7.62 16.48
C GLU A 17 4.93 8.57 17.32
N ASN A 18 6.26 8.50 17.17
CA ASN A 18 7.19 9.40 17.85
C ASN A 18 6.90 10.87 17.53
N LYS A 19 6.62 11.22 16.27
CA LYS A 19 6.30 12.61 15.88
C LYS A 19 5.02 13.13 16.54
N LEU A 20 4.02 12.28 16.75
CA LEU A 20 2.79 12.66 17.43
C LEU A 20 3.02 12.81 18.93
N LEU A 21 3.82 11.93 19.52
CA LEU A 21 4.21 11.99 20.92
C LEU A 21 4.98 13.28 21.23
N GLU A 22 5.96 13.66 20.41
CA GLU A 22 6.70 14.92 20.54
C GLU A 22 5.79 16.15 20.36
N ALA A 23 4.74 16.05 19.55
CA ALA A 23 3.76 17.12 19.36
C ALA A 23 2.70 17.20 20.48
N GLY A 24 2.68 16.24 21.41
CA GLY A 24 1.63 16.10 22.43
C GLY A 24 0.26 15.74 21.86
N ASP A 25 0.20 15.31 20.60
CA ASP A 25 -1.02 14.83 19.94
C ASP A 25 -1.28 13.36 20.35
N PRO A 26 -2.55 12.90 20.35
CA PRO A 26 -2.84 11.50 20.55
C PRO A 26 -2.21 10.63 19.44
N GLY A 27 -1.94 9.37 19.78
CA GLY A 27 -1.37 8.40 18.84
C GLY A 27 -2.18 8.25 17.54
N PRO A 28 -1.54 7.77 16.46
CA PRO A 28 -2.17 7.71 15.15
C PRO A 28 -3.35 6.73 15.16
N LYS A 29 -4.52 7.17 14.69
CA LYS A 29 -5.71 6.29 14.56
C LYS A 29 -5.57 5.25 13.45
N VAL A 30 -4.71 5.52 12.47
CA VAL A 30 -4.45 4.65 11.32
C VAL A 30 -2.95 4.65 11.05
N CYS A 31 -2.39 3.44 11.00
CA CYS A 31 -0.98 3.17 10.72
C CYS A 31 -0.82 2.43 9.39
N MET A 32 0.39 2.40 8.85
CA MET A 32 0.71 1.64 7.64
C MET A 32 0.45 0.15 7.82
N ARG A 33 0.73 -0.39 9.01
CA ARG A 33 0.37 -1.77 9.39
C ARG A 33 -1.09 -2.10 9.14
N ASP A 34 -2.01 -1.17 9.30
CA ASP A 34 -3.44 -1.46 9.17
C ASP A 34 -3.80 -1.81 7.73
N PHE A 35 -3.12 -1.18 6.76
CA PHE A 35 -3.25 -1.49 5.32
C PHE A 35 -2.74 -2.89 4.97
N LEU A 36 -1.87 -3.51 5.78
CA LEU A 36 -1.45 -4.89 5.56
C LEU A 36 -2.53 -5.89 5.97
N LYS A 37 -3.40 -5.53 6.92
CA LYS A 37 -4.42 -6.41 7.48
C LYS A 37 -5.78 -6.23 6.81
N SER A 38 -6.16 -4.99 6.52
CA SER A 38 -7.49 -4.63 6.01
C SER A 38 -7.44 -3.29 5.28
N THR A 39 -8.52 -2.90 4.58
CA THR A 39 -8.71 -1.50 4.18
C THR A 39 -9.11 -0.70 5.42
N PRO A 40 -8.29 0.22 5.95
CA PRO A 40 -8.74 1.12 7.00
C PRO A 40 -9.79 2.05 6.40
N THR A 41 -10.90 2.28 7.10
CA THR A 41 -12.02 3.09 6.59
C THR A 41 -11.53 4.44 6.07
N CYS A 42 -11.72 4.68 4.78
CA CYS A 42 -11.34 5.94 4.16
C CYS A 42 -12.27 7.05 4.68
N LEU A 43 -11.68 8.00 5.40
CA LEU A 43 -12.39 9.20 5.84
C LEU A 43 -12.35 10.21 4.69
N THR A 44 -13.50 10.81 4.37
CA THR A 44 -13.66 11.74 3.23
C THR A 44 -14.23 13.07 3.71
N ASP A 45 -14.26 14.06 2.81
CA ASP A 45 -14.88 15.36 3.10
C ASP A 45 -16.38 15.23 3.41
N ALA A 46 -17.04 14.17 2.92
CA ALA A 46 -18.40 13.83 3.32
C ALA A 46 -18.48 13.47 4.81
N THR A 47 -17.47 12.77 5.33
CA THR A 47 -17.35 12.44 6.76
C THR A 47 -17.14 13.69 7.62
N VAL A 48 -16.40 14.68 7.12
CA VAL A 48 -16.25 15.99 7.80
C VAL A 48 -17.59 16.71 7.88
N LYS A 49 -18.35 16.76 6.78
CA LYS A 49 -19.65 17.45 6.73
C LYS A 49 -20.71 16.77 7.60
N ALA A 50 -20.60 15.45 7.80
CA ALA A 50 -21.49 14.69 8.67
C ALA A 50 -21.17 14.87 10.17
N ALA A 51 -19.98 15.38 10.51
CA ALA A 51 -19.57 15.56 11.90
C ALA A 51 -20.11 16.87 12.51
N PRO A 52 -20.41 16.89 13.83
CA PRO A 52 -20.74 18.12 14.54
C PRO A 52 -19.66 19.19 14.35
N PRO A 53 -19.99 20.49 14.31
CA PRO A 53 -19.03 21.57 14.07
C PRO A 53 -17.79 21.50 14.96
N GLU A 54 -17.97 21.15 16.25
CA GLU A 54 -16.90 21.00 17.24
C GLU A 54 -15.95 19.83 16.93
N GLY A 55 -16.43 18.79 16.23
CA GLY A 55 -15.66 17.60 15.86
C GLY A 55 -15.01 17.64 14.47
N GLN A 56 -15.36 18.63 13.62
CA GLN A 56 -14.88 18.67 12.23
C GLN A 56 -13.35 18.80 12.13
N LEU A 57 -12.73 19.54 13.04
CA LEU A 57 -11.26 19.66 13.08
C LEU A 57 -10.59 18.32 13.39
N ALA A 58 -11.15 17.54 14.31
CA ALA A 58 -10.65 16.21 14.64
C ALA A 58 -10.79 15.25 13.44
N VAL A 59 -11.93 15.26 12.76
CA VAL A 59 -12.14 14.44 11.54
C VAL A 59 -11.17 14.84 10.42
N ARG A 60 -10.88 16.14 10.25
CA ARG A 60 -9.86 16.60 9.28
C ARG A 60 -8.45 16.11 9.65
N LYS A 61 -8.09 16.14 10.94
CA LYS A 61 -6.81 15.56 11.41
C LYS A 61 -6.76 14.06 11.09
N ASP A 62 -7.84 13.32 11.34
CA ASP A 62 -7.90 11.88 11.05
C ASP A 62 -7.76 11.57 9.55
N ILE A 63 -8.38 12.37 8.67
CA ILE A 63 -8.20 12.27 7.21
C ILE A 63 -6.75 12.47 6.82
N MET A 64 -6.07 13.46 7.42
CA MET A 64 -4.67 13.73 7.13
C MET A 64 -3.77 12.59 7.58
N VAL A 65 -4.01 12.02 8.77
CA VAL A 65 -3.29 10.84 9.28
C VAL A 65 -3.48 9.65 8.35
N TRP A 66 -4.73 9.37 7.93
CA TRP A 66 -5.03 8.30 6.98
C TRP A 66 -4.30 8.48 5.64
N ARG A 67 -4.36 9.68 5.05
CA ARG A 67 -3.71 9.98 3.76
C ARG A 67 -2.19 9.84 3.84
N LYS A 68 -1.60 10.25 4.97
CA LYS A 68 -0.16 10.12 5.20
C LYS A 68 0.26 8.66 5.31
N ALA A 69 -0.51 7.83 6.02
CA ALA A 69 -0.26 6.40 6.13
C ALA A 69 -0.39 5.69 4.77
N ASP A 70 -1.43 6.01 3.98
CA ASP A 70 -1.59 5.48 2.60
C ASP A 70 -0.41 5.86 1.70
N ALA A 71 -0.03 7.14 1.67
CA ALA A 71 1.09 7.63 0.87
C ALA A 71 2.43 6.98 1.26
N SER A 72 2.71 6.86 2.56
CA SER A 72 3.91 6.18 3.04
C SER A 72 3.93 4.70 2.68
N MET A 73 2.78 4.02 2.75
CA MET A 73 2.69 2.62 2.35
C MET A 73 2.92 2.43 0.85
N ARG A 74 2.38 3.32 0.01
CA ARG A 74 2.69 3.34 -1.44
C ARG A 74 4.17 3.56 -1.69
N HIS A 75 4.79 4.49 -0.96
CA HIS A 75 6.22 4.72 -1.05
C HIS A 75 7.03 3.47 -0.69
N VAL A 76 6.68 2.79 0.42
CA VAL A 76 7.35 1.57 0.86
C VAL A 76 7.20 0.43 -0.14
N LEU A 77 6.03 0.28 -0.77
CA LEU A 77 5.85 -0.67 -1.88
C LEU A 77 6.78 -0.35 -3.05
N ASN A 78 6.89 0.92 -3.43
CA ASN A 78 7.75 1.37 -4.53
C ASN A 78 9.25 1.24 -4.25
N SER A 79 9.68 1.41 -3.01
CA SER A 79 11.11 1.34 -2.63
C SER A 79 11.56 -0.08 -2.28
N THR A 80 10.64 -0.92 -1.80
CA THR A 80 10.95 -2.29 -1.37
C THR A 80 10.87 -3.27 -2.53
N LEU A 81 9.96 -3.04 -3.47
CA LEU A 81 9.78 -3.90 -4.64
C LEU A 81 10.58 -3.37 -5.83
N PRO A 82 11.19 -4.26 -6.64
CA PRO A 82 11.91 -3.87 -7.86
C PRO A 82 11.15 -2.93 -8.80
N ASN A 83 11.92 -2.17 -9.60
CA ASN A 83 11.46 -1.34 -10.72
C ASN A 83 10.40 -0.28 -10.36
N SER A 84 10.42 0.26 -9.14
CA SER A 84 9.41 1.24 -8.69
C SER A 84 8.00 0.70 -8.94
N PHE A 85 7.73 -0.47 -8.34
CA PHE A 85 6.58 -1.34 -8.63
C PHE A 85 5.26 -0.64 -8.97
N LEU A 86 4.73 0.21 -8.11
CA LEU A 86 3.48 0.95 -8.35
C LEU A 86 3.60 1.97 -9.49
N SER A 87 4.77 2.58 -9.66
CA SER A 87 5.01 3.51 -10.77
C SER A 87 5.09 2.81 -12.12
N SER A 88 5.46 1.53 -12.14
CA SER A 88 5.45 0.69 -13.35
C SER A 88 4.06 0.16 -13.71
N LEU A 89 3.09 0.30 -12.80
CA LEU A 89 1.72 -0.17 -13.00
C LEU A 89 0.86 0.84 -13.77
N PRO A 90 -0.19 0.37 -14.46
CA PRO A 90 -1.25 1.23 -14.98
C PRO A 90 -1.86 2.10 -13.89
N ASP A 91 -2.38 3.26 -14.29
CA ASP A 91 -3.08 4.17 -13.40
C ASP A 91 -4.24 3.48 -12.66
N GLU A 92 -4.97 2.58 -13.33
CA GLU A 92 -6.09 1.86 -12.72
C GLU A 92 -5.66 0.98 -11.55
N VAL A 93 -4.51 0.31 -11.65
CA VAL A 93 -3.97 -0.57 -10.60
C VAL A 93 -3.17 0.23 -9.58
N ARG A 94 -2.40 1.22 -10.05
CA ARG A 94 -1.65 2.13 -9.20
C ARG A 94 -2.58 2.85 -8.23
N ASN A 95 -3.79 3.22 -8.66
CA ASN A 95 -4.75 3.95 -7.83
C ASN A 95 -5.67 3.04 -6.99
N MET A 96 -5.54 1.72 -7.06
CA MET A 96 -6.29 0.81 -6.18
C MET A 96 -5.93 1.01 -4.71
N GLU A 97 -6.81 0.54 -3.82
CA GLU A 97 -6.55 0.50 -2.39
C GLU A 97 -5.29 -0.31 -2.09
N VAL A 98 -4.42 0.26 -1.26
CA VAL A 98 -3.10 -0.31 -0.96
C VAL A 98 -3.20 -1.69 -0.32
N CYS A 99 -4.22 -1.91 0.51
CA CYS A 99 -4.50 -3.22 1.10
C CYS A 99 -4.84 -4.29 0.06
N LEU A 100 -5.56 -3.96 -1.02
CA LEU A 100 -5.86 -4.90 -2.09
C LEU A 100 -4.58 -5.29 -2.81
N ILE A 101 -3.70 -4.31 -3.07
CA ILE A 101 -2.38 -4.54 -3.66
C ILE A 101 -1.54 -5.44 -2.73
N SER A 102 -1.48 -5.13 -1.42
CA SER A 102 -0.76 -5.92 -0.43
C SER A 102 -1.31 -7.35 -0.30
N GLN A 103 -2.62 -7.54 -0.24
CA GLN A 103 -3.24 -8.88 -0.19
C GLN A 103 -2.94 -9.69 -1.46
N HIS A 104 -2.94 -9.05 -2.64
CA HIS A 104 -2.58 -9.72 -3.88
C HIS A 104 -1.11 -10.13 -3.86
N LEU A 105 -0.22 -9.27 -3.36
CA LEU A 105 1.20 -9.61 -3.18
C LEU A 105 1.37 -10.78 -2.20
N GLU A 106 0.65 -10.78 -1.07
CA GLU A 106 0.72 -11.88 -0.11
C GLU A 106 0.19 -13.19 -0.68
N ARG A 107 -1.01 -13.21 -1.27
CA ARG A 107 -1.58 -14.41 -1.88
C ARG A 107 -0.68 -15.00 -2.99
N LYS A 108 0.09 -14.16 -3.68
CA LYS A 108 0.92 -14.57 -4.82
C LYS A 108 2.36 -14.89 -4.47
N PHE A 109 2.93 -14.25 -3.44
CA PHE A 109 4.38 -14.27 -3.16
C PHE A 109 4.73 -14.56 -1.69
N ALA A 110 3.77 -15.07 -0.88
CA ALA A 110 3.90 -15.32 0.55
C ALA A 110 5.18 -16.05 0.99
N ASN A 111 5.77 -16.89 0.14
CA ASN A 111 6.86 -17.77 0.54
C ASN A 111 8.25 -17.13 0.56
N GLY A 112 8.42 -15.85 0.21
CA GLY A 112 9.60 -15.07 0.58
C GLY A 112 10.98 -15.55 0.06
N ASP A 113 11.05 -16.60 -0.76
CA ASP A 113 12.30 -17.12 -1.34
C ASP A 113 12.92 -16.08 -2.31
N ALA A 114 14.24 -15.91 -2.22
CA ALA A 114 15.03 -15.08 -3.12
C ALA A 114 14.87 -15.51 -4.59
N GLY A 115 14.70 -16.81 -4.85
CA GLY A 115 14.37 -17.31 -6.20
C GLY A 115 13.02 -16.80 -6.71
N GLY A 116 12.04 -16.67 -5.82
CA GLY A 116 10.72 -16.10 -6.12
C GLY A 116 10.79 -14.61 -6.46
N LEU A 117 11.68 -13.84 -5.84
CA LEU A 117 11.86 -12.41 -6.13
C LEU A 117 12.54 -12.16 -7.48
N VAL A 118 13.54 -12.98 -7.83
CA VAL A 118 14.22 -12.90 -9.14
C VAL A 118 13.30 -13.39 -10.26
N ALA A 119 12.61 -14.52 -10.07
CA ALA A 119 11.59 -15.00 -10.99
C ALA A 119 10.45 -13.97 -11.16
N TRP A 120 10.06 -13.32 -10.07
CA TRP A 120 9.10 -12.22 -10.10
C TRP A 120 9.62 -11.02 -10.88
N SER A 121 10.85 -10.56 -10.65
CA SER A 121 11.44 -9.43 -11.40
C SER A 121 11.52 -9.69 -12.91
N ASN A 122 11.94 -10.90 -13.30
CA ASN A 122 12.03 -11.30 -14.71
C ASN A 122 10.63 -11.44 -15.35
N ARG A 123 9.66 -12.04 -14.64
CA ARG A 123 8.26 -12.16 -15.09
C ARG A 123 7.57 -10.80 -15.13
N TRP A 124 7.89 -9.91 -14.21
CA TRP A 124 7.37 -8.55 -14.14
C TRP A 124 7.82 -7.74 -15.34
N THR A 125 9.12 -7.79 -15.67
CA THR A 125 9.66 -7.16 -16.88
C THR A 125 8.97 -7.67 -18.15
N GLN A 126 8.65 -8.97 -18.24
CA GLN A 126 7.84 -9.50 -19.36
C GLN A 126 6.41 -8.93 -19.39
N ILE A 127 5.76 -8.80 -18.23
CA ILE A 127 4.40 -8.26 -18.13
C ILE A 127 4.37 -6.75 -18.46
N LEU A 128 5.36 -5.98 -18.01
CA LEU A 128 5.51 -4.56 -18.36
C LEU A 128 5.73 -4.36 -19.86
N ASN A 129 6.46 -5.28 -20.51
CA ASN A 129 6.67 -5.27 -21.95
C ASN A 129 5.48 -5.84 -22.74
N SER A 130 4.46 -6.36 -22.07
CA SER A 130 3.25 -6.92 -22.69
C SER A 130 2.19 -5.84 -22.88
N LYS A 131 1.45 -5.89 -24.00
CA LYS A 131 0.32 -5.00 -24.26
C LYS A 131 -0.92 -5.47 -23.49
N TRP A 132 -1.05 -5.12 -22.21
CA TRP A 132 -2.29 -5.30 -21.46
C TRP A 132 -3.13 -4.01 -21.50
N LYS A 133 -4.47 -4.14 -21.51
CA LYS A 133 -5.41 -3.02 -21.67
C LYS A 133 -6.29 -2.76 -20.45
N ASP A 134 -6.35 -3.69 -19.50
CA ASP A 134 -7.21 -3.62 -18.34
C ASP A 134 -6.70 -4.48 -17.18
N ILE A 135 -7.27 -4.24 -15.99
CA ILE A 135 -6.94 -4.90 -14.72
C ILE A 135 -7.08 -6.43 -14.80
N MET A 136 -8.12 -6.94 -15.44
CA MET A 136 -8.38 -8.38 -15.51
C MET A 136 -7.36 -9.06 -16.41
N THR A 137 -6.94 -8.39 -17.48
CA THR A 137 -5.85 -8.85 -18.35
C THR A 137 -4.51 -8.86 -17.62
N LEU A 138 -4.19 -7.83 -16.81
CA LEU A 138 -2.99 -7.81 -15.98
C LEU A 138 -2.98 -8.98 -14.98
N PHE A 139 -4.09 -9.19 -14.27
CA PHE A 139 -4.20 -10.30 -13.31
C PHE A 139 -4.21 -11.67 -14.01
N ALA A 140 -4.77 -11.80 -15.21
CA ALA A 140 -4.70 -13.01 -16.02
C ALA A 140 -3.26 -13.32 -16.48
N LEU A 141 -2.50 -12.31 -16.92
CA LEU A 141 -1.08 -12.46 -17.27
C LEU A 141 -0.24 -12.84 -16.06
N LEU A 142 -0.49 -12.21 -14.91
CA LEU A 142 0.12 -12.61 -13.63
C LEU A 142 -0.24 -14.06 -13.24
N ASN A 143 -1.46 -14.51 -13.56
CA ASN A 143 -1.90 -15.88 -13.34
C ASN A 143 -1.28 -16.89 -14.32
N GLN A 144 -1.12 -16.55 -15.60
CA GLN A 144 -0.49 -17.43 -16.59
C GLN A 144 1.01 -17.59 -16.33
N ALA A 145 1.68 -16.52 -15.90
CA ALA A 145 3.09 -16.56 -15.53
C ALA A 145 3.38 -17.47 -14.31
N ARG A 146 2.35 -17.93 -13.58
CA ARG A 146 2.43 -18.89 -12.45
C ARG A 146 2.58 -20.34 -12.92
N THR A 147 1.98 -20.68 -14.06
CA THR A 147 1.80 -22.08 -14.54
C THR A 147 2.92 -22.57 -15.46
N ARG A 148 3.98 -21.78 -15.65
CA ARG A 148 5.20 -22.17 -16.38
C ARG A 148 6.41 -22.14 -15.46
#